data_AF-A0A0F0KGE5-F1
#
_entry.id   AF-A0A0F0KGE5-F1
#
_cell.length_a   1.000
_cell.length_b   1.000
_cell.length_c   1.000
_cell.angle_alpha   90.00
_cell.angle_beta   90.00
_cell.angle_gamma   90.00
#
_symmetry.space_group_name_H-M   'P 1'
#
loop_
_entity.id
_entity.type
_entity.pdbx_description
1 polymer ?
#
loop_
_entity_poly.entity_id
_entity_poly.type
_entity_poly.pdbx_seq_one_letter_code
_entity_poly.pdbx_strand_id
1 'polypeptide(L)'
;MTDENGGGASSDDQRLAPVIPLFGGQGASGAARRSPAADRSGTPSTTEEWRSTWAEESAAERQGPGPRHPAAAALAAGERSTAPHGRSGLRAVAPRDDHGEESADPIADATEVLVRRLRGKQLSSREAGDVLREHGIPSAQRDDIVAEFERRGYLDDASLAELLVTSGSERKGQGRVAISRTLSQRGIPREIADAALSVLEDDDAERALEYARSKMSGLRRYDEDTAIRRLVGQLSRRGYGGSVALTAARTAWRETQRGSGTGRVRFEES
;
A
#
# COMPACT_ATOMS: atom_id res chain seq x y z
N MET A 1 41.97 40.61 14.04
CA MET A 1 43.17 39.95 13.51
C MET A 1 43.94 39.46 14.72
N THR A 2 43.84 38.21 15.17
CA THR A 2 43.41 36.94 14.56
C THR A 2 43.08 35.99 15.71
N ASP A 3 41.97 35.25 15.59
CA ASP A 3 41.80 33.78 15.69
C ASP A 3 42.96 32.97 16.31
N GLU A 4 42.82 31.85 17.02
CA GLU A 4 41.73 30.91 17.28
C GLU A 4 42.26 29.82 18.26
N ASN A 5 41.33 29.11 18.89
CA ASN A 5 41.40 27.70 19.34
C ASN A 5 42.24 27.23 20.55
N GLY A 6 41.52 26.57 21.47
CA GLY A 6 41.92 25.22 21.89
C GLY A 6 41.62 24.81 23.33
N GLY A 7 40.55 24.02 23.53
CA GLY A 7 40.58 22.89 24.46
C GLY A 7 39.80 23.02 25.77
N GLY A 8 38.79 22.15 25.95
CA GLY A 8 38.15 21.94 27.26
C GLY A 8 36.79 21.30 27.20
N ALA A 9 36.69 20.09 26.63
CA ALA A 9 35.51 19.25 26.70
C ALA A 9 35.25 18.79 28.14
N SER A 10 34.02 18.93 28.63
CA SER A 10 33.48 18.10 29.70
C SER A 10 32.15 17.55 29.25
N SER A 11 32.15 16.24 29.05
CA SER A 11 31.05 15.38 28.63
C SER A 11 29.93 15.37 29.67
N ASP A 12 28.70 15.68 29.25
CA ASP A 12 27.50 15.23 29.96
C ASP A 12 26.87 14.06 29.19
N ASP A 13 26.84 12.94 29.91
CA ASP A 13 26.49 11.59 29.51
C ASP A 13 24.95 11.44 29.41
N GLN A 14 24.36 11.84 28.28
CA GLN A 14 22.96 11.54 27.98
C GLN A 14 22.83 10.10 27.48
N ARG A 15 22.62 9.19 28.43
CA ARG A 15 22.34 7.77 28.24
C ARG A 15 21.10 7.56 27.37
N LEU A 16 21.30 7.26 26.10
CA LEU A 16 20.28 6.83 25.16
C LEU A 16 19.87 5.37 25.48
N ALA A 17 18.58 5.10 25.66
CA ALA A 17 18.08 3.76 25.98
C ALA A 17 18.24 2.79 24.78
N PRO A 18 18.50 1.48 25.02
CA PRO A 18 18.70 0.52 23.94
C PRO A 18 17.37 0.16 23.25
N VAL A 19 17.38 0.20 21.91
CA VAL A 19 16.27 -0.21 21.04
C VAL A 19 16.27 -1.73 20.89
N ILE A 20 15.16 -2.37 21.25
CA ILE A 20 14.94 -3.81 21.09
C ILE A 20 14.34 -4.06 19.69
N PRO A 21 14.99 -4.81 18.78
CA PRO A 21 14.43 -5.13 17.48
C PRO A 21 13.26 -6.12 17.62
N LEU A 22 12.11 -5.77 17.04
CA LEU A 22 10.84 -6.48 17.23
C LEU A 22 10.66 -7.73 16.36
N PHE A 23 11.65 -8.15 15.58
CA PHE A 23 11.55 -9.37 14.78
C PHE A 23 12.89 -10.11 14.75
N GLY A 24 12.91 -11.27 15.40
CA GLY A 24 14.06 -12.16 15.48
C GLY A 24 14.38 -12.79 14.13
N GLY A 25 15.59 -12.53 13.65
CA GLY A 25 16.25 -13.32 12.61
C GLY A 25 17.48 -13.99 13.20
N GLN A 26 17.54 -15.32 13.07
CA GLN A 26 18.72 -16.20 13.05
C GLN A 26 18.17 -17.57 12.65
N GLY A 27 18.73 -18.34 11.73
CA GLY A 27 20.05 -18.29 11.13
C GLY A 27 20.56 -19.73 11.01
N ALA A 28 20.63 -20.20 9.75
CA ALA A 28 21.57 -21.19 9.20
C ALA A 28 21.53 -22.69 9.55
N SER A 29 21.88 -23.44 8.50
CA SER A 29 22.45 -24.81 8.44
C SER A 29 21.43 -25.94 8.22
N GLY A 30 21.56 -26.84 7.26
CA GLY A 30 22.58 -27.13 6.26
C GLY A 30 22.30 -28.53 5.67
N ALA A 31 22.65 -28.70 4.39
CA ALA A 31 22.96 -29.95 3.70
C ALA A 31 21.84 -30.98 3.32
N ALA A 32 22.00 -31.42 2.06
CA ALA A 32 21.91 -32.79 1.55
C ALA A 32 20.60 -33.28 0.87
N ARG A 33 20.62 -33.19 -0.48
CA ARG A 33 20.56 -34.31 -1.45
C ARG A 33 19.48 -35.39 -1.26
N ARG A 34 18.55 -35.49 -2.23
CA ARG A 34 18.50 -36.48 -3.35
C ARG A 34 17.05 -36.73 -3.80
N SER A 35 16.77 -36.54 -5.08
CA SER A 35 15.70 -37.22 -5.82
C SER A 35 16.09 -38.70 -6.06
N PRO A 36 15.16 -39.60 -6.42
CA PRO A 36 14.75 -39.75 -7.82
C PRO A 36 13.26 -40.13 -8.03
N ALA A 37 12.67 -39.80 -9.20
CA ALA A 37 12.13 -40.71 -10.25
C ALA A 37 10.90 -41.54 -9.82
N ALA A 38 9.89 -41.85 -10.63
CA ALA A 38 9.69 -41.95 -12.08
C ALA A 38 8.15 -41.95 -12.27
N ASP A 39 7.57 -41.27 -13.25
CA ASP A 39 7.40 -41.68 -14.65
C ASP A 39 6.03 -42.35 -14.93
N ARG A 40 5.47 -41.94 -16.08
CA ARG A 40 4.34 -42.47 -16.86
C ARG A 40 2.93 -42.04 -16.44
N SER A 41 2.01 -41.66 -17.32
CA SER A 41 1.96 -41.38 -18.77
C SER A 41 0.47 -41.19 -19.11
N GLY A 42 0.10 -40.28 -20.01
CA GLY A 42 -1.17 -40.40 -20.75
C GLY A 42 -2.08 -39.18 -20.80
N THR A 43 -1.75 -38.23 -21.68
CA THR A 43 -2.71 -37.39 -22.45
C THR A 43 -3.37 -38.23 -23.55
N PRO A 44 -4.43 -37.83 -24.28
CA PRO A 44 -5.09 -36.51 -24.44
C PRO A 44 -6.65 -36.61 -24.23
N SER A 45 -7.53 -35.60 -24.31
CA SER A 45 -7.70 -34.56 -25.33
C SER A 45 -8.56 -33.38 -24.84
N THR A 46 -8.01 -32.17 -25.04
CA THR A 46 -8.61 -30.92 -25.56
C THR A 46 -10.04 -30.50 -25.16
N THR A 47 -10.08 -29.43 -24.35
CA THR A 47 -10.82 -28.14 -24.49
C THR A 47 -12.33 -28.20 -24.77
N GLU A 48 -13.21 -27.53 -24.01
CA GLU A 48 -13.08 -26.19 -23.43
C GLU A 48 -14.30 -25.90 -22.53
N GLU A 49 -14.13 -25.71 -21.21
CA GLU A 49 -15.03 -24.84 -20.41
C GLU A 49 -14.37 -24.55 -19.05
N TRP A 50 -14.02 -23.28 -18.82
CA TRP A 50 -13.39 -22.82 -17.58
C TRP A 50 -14.29 -23.04 -16.36
N ARG A 51 -13.91 -23.96 -15.45
CA ARG A 51 -14.53 -24.11 -14.11
C ARG A 51 -13.45 -24.17 -13.02
N SER A 52 -13.49 -23.18 -12.14
CA SER A 52 -12.59 -22.99 -11.00
C SER A 52 -12.98 -23.91 -9.85
N THR A 53 -12.15 -24.91 -9.53
CA THR A 53 -12.31 -25.90 -8.45
C THR A 53 -12.02 -25.37 -7.03
N TRP A 54 -12.33 -24.10 -6.74
CA TRP A 54 -12.27 -23.59 -5.35
C TRP A 54 -13.61 -23.72 -4.60
N ALA A 55 -14.56 -24.50 -5.13
CA ALA A 55 -15.91 -24.60 -4.58
C ALA A 55 -16.29 -26.00 -4.02
N GLU A 56 -15.43 -27.02 -4.07
CA GLU A 56 -15.79 -28.36 -3.58
C GLU A 56 -14.66 -29.01 -2.76
N GLU A 57 -14.36 -28.43 -1.60
CA GLU A 57 -13.90 -29.20 -0.44
C GLU A 57 -14.17 -28.40 0.85
N SER A 58 -15.44 -28.32 1.24
CA SER A 58 -15.86 -27.76 2.53
C SER A 58 -16.83 -28.71 3.22
N ALA A 59 -16.37 -29.95 3.42
CA ALA A 59 -17.04 -30.95 4.24
C ALA A 59 -16.06 -31.99 4.81
N ALA A 60 -14.92 -31.54 5.36
CA ALA A 60 -14.04 -32.38 6.18
C ALA A 60 -13.90 -31.78 7.58
N GLU A 61 -14.08 -32.63 8.61
CA GLU A 61 -14.10 -32.34 10.04
C GLU A 61 -13.23 -31.15 10.50
N ARG A 62 -13.86 -30.18 11.17
CA ARG A 62 -13.17 -29.15 11.97
C ARG A 62 -12.56 -29.81 13.21
N GLN A 63 -11.33 -30.29 13.12
CA GLN A 63 -10.52 -30.62 14.31
C GLN A 63 -10.01 -29.33 14.94
N GLY A 64 -10.34 -29.15 16.21
CA GLY A 64 -9.91 -27.98 17.00
C GLY A 64 -8.38 -27.89 17.15
N PRO A 65 -7.88 -26.73 17.58
CA PRO A 65 -6.45 -26.50 17.72
C PRO A 65 -5.83 -27.48 18.74
N GLY A 66 -4.69 -28.08 18.37
CA GLY A 66 -4.04 -29.12 19.16
C GLY A 66 -3.59 -28.67 20.57
N PRO A 67 -3.22 -29.62 21.45
CA PRO A 67 -3.03 -29.41 22.90
C PRO A 67 -1.84 -28.51 23.29
N ARG A 68 -1.10 -27.97 22.32
CA ARG A 68 -0.02 -26.99 22.54
C ARG A 68 -0.40 -25.59 22.07
N HIS A 69 -1.61 -25.40 21.55
CA HIS A 69 -2.11 -24.11 21.09
C HIS A 69 -2.67 -23.31 22.28
N PRO A 70 -2.33 -22.01 22.43
CA PRO A 70 -2.73 -21.20 23.60
C PRO A 70 -4.25 -21.08 23.78
N ALA A 71 -5.03 -21.25 22.71
CA ALA A 71 -6.51 -21.28 22.78
C ALA A 71 -7.10 -22.53 23.47
N ALA A 72 -6.35 -23.64 23.56
CA ALA A 72 -6.82 -24.87 24.21
C ALA A 72 -6.90 -24.73 25.75
N ALA A 73 -6.03 -23.91 26.36
CA ALA A 73 -6.02 -23.66 27.80
C ALA A 73 -7.22 -22.82 28.27
N ALA A 74 -7.80 -21.99 27.39
CA ALA A 74 -8.96 -21.16 27.69
C ALA A 74 -10.28 -21.97 27.72
N LEU A 75 -10.33 -23.11 27.02
CA LEU A 75 -11.51 -23.97 26.96
C LEU A 75 -11.56 -25.03 28.09
N ALA A 76 -10.42 -25.34 28.72
CA ALA A 76 -10.33 -26.31 29.81
C ALA A 76 -10.66 -25.75 31.20
N ALA A 77 -10.87 -24.43 31.32
CA ALA A 77 -11.13 -23.75 32.60
C ALA A 77 -12.63 -23.58 32.93
N GLY A 78 -13.53 -24.16 32.13
CA GLY A 78 -14.98 -23.90 32.20
C GLY A 78 -15.79 -24.70 33.23
N GLU A 79 -15.20 -25.66 33.95
CA GLU A 79 -15.96 -26.50 34.87
C GLU A 79 -15.28 -26.59 36.23
N ARG A 80 -15.73 -25.76 37.19
CA ARG A 80 -15.96 -26.11 38.60
C ARG A 80 -16.44 -24.90 39.44
N SER A 81 -17.57 -25.13 40.12
CA SER A 81 -17.97 -24.64 41.45
C SER A 81 -18.65 -23.26 41.66
N THR A 82 -19.98 -23.35 41.88
CA THR A 82 -20.75 -22.96 43.09
C THR A 82 -20.33 -21.73 43.93
N ALA A 83 -21.27 -20.78 44.07
CA ALA A 83 -21.29 -19.52 44.82
C ALA A 83 -21.27 -19.65 46.38
N PRO A 84 -21.55 -18.60 47.20
CA PRO A 84 -21.47 -17.13 47.05
C PRO A 84 -20.68 -16.45 48.19
N HIS A 85 -20.09 -15.26 48.01
CA HIS A 85 -19.74 -14.38 49.14
C HIS A 85 -19.99 -12.92 48.78
N GLY A 86 -20.91 -12.31 49.54
CA GLY A 86 -21.30 -10.92 49.40
C GLY A 86 -20.19 -9.96 49.77
N ARG A 87 -20.04 -8.93 48.95
CA ARG A 87 -19.46 -7.65 49.35
C ARG A 87 -20.35 -6.53 48.84
N SER A 88 -21.03 -5.91 49.80
CA SER A 88 -21.60 -4.58 49.73
C SER A 88 -20.55 -3.59 49.22
N GLY A 89 -20.90 -2.80 48.22
CA GLY A 89 -20.06 -1.71 47.74
C GLY A 89 -20.46 -1.23 46.35
N LEU A 90 -21.05 -0.04 46.32
CA LEU A 90 -21.30 0.82 45.16
C LEU A 90 -22.54 0.44 44.33
N ARG A 91 -23.64 1.12 44.68
CA ARG A 91 -24.83 1.30 43.84
C ARG A 91 -24.38 1.92 42.52
N ALA A 92 -24.20 1.09 41.51
CA ALA A 92 -24.16 1.55 40.13
C ALA A 92 -25.47 2.30 39.87
N VAL A 93 -25.35 3.57 39.50
CA VAL A 93 -26.44 4.30 38.85
C VAL A 93 -26.91 3.39 37.73
N ALA A 94 -28.16 2.92 37.82
CA ALA A 94 -28.78 2.14 36.76
C ALA A 94 -28.51 2.86 35.43
N PRO A 95 -28.22 2.15 34.33
CA PRO A 95 -28.37 2.77 33.03
C PRO A 95 -29.79 3.34 33.05
N ARG A 96 -29.90 4.66 32.96
CA ARG A 96 -31.18 5.23 32.57
C ARG A 96 -31.43 4.56 31.24
N ASP A 97 -32.51 3.80 31.17
CA ASP A 97 -33.17 3.48 29.92
C ASP A 97 -33.51 4.83 29.28
N ASP A 98 -32.52 5.42 28.62
CA ASP A 98 -32.73 6.50 27.69
C ASP A 98 -33.36 5.82 26.48
N HIS A 99 -34.66 5.63 26.59
CA HIS A 99 -35.55 5.47 25.46
C HIS A 99 -35.50 6.78 24.65
N GLY A 100 -34.35 7.05 24.04
CA GLY A 100 -34.19 8.00 22.97
C GLY A 100 -34.74 7.31 21.73
N GLU A 101 -35.95 7.67 21.38
CA GLU A 101 -36.68 7.33 20.17
C GLU A 101 -35.74 7.13 18.97
N GLU A 102 -35.45 5.87 18.64
CA GLU A 102 -34.73 5.47 17.42
C GLU A 102 -35.69 5.61 16.23
N SER A 103 -36.18 6.83 15.97
CA SER A 103 -36.42 7.24 14.60
C SER A 103 -35.04 7.54 14.01
N ALA A 104 -34.28 6.48 13.71
CA ALA A 104 -33.00 6.57 13.04
C ALA A 104 -33.23 7.30 11.72
N ASP A 105 -32.95 8.60 11.68
CA ASP A 105 -32.97 9.38 10.44
C ASP A 105 -31.85 8.81 9.58
N PRO A 106 -32.17 8.07 8.50
CA PRO A 106 -31.15 7.40 7.70
C PRO A 106 -30.14 8.40 7.13
N ILE A 107 -30.56 9.65 6.94
CA ILE A 107 -29.71 10.75 6.47
C ILE A 107 -28.71 11.14 7.56
N ALA A 108 -29.14 11.27 8.81
CA ALA A 108 -28.26 11.60 9.94
C ALA A 108 -27.19 10.51 10.13
N ASP A 109 -27.60 9.25 10.11
CA ASP A 109 -26.68 8.10 10.26
C ASP A 109 -25.66 8.05 9.10
N ALA A 110 -26.13 8.18 7.86
CA ALA A 110 -25.26 8.19 6.68
C ALA A 110 -24.27 9.36 6.71
N THR A 111 -24.72 10.52 7.19
CA THR A 111 -23.89 11.73 7.35
C THR A 111 -22.83 11.52 8.43
N GLU A 112 -23.19 10.92 9.58
CA GLU A 112 -22.21 10.59 10.63
C GLU A 112 -21.14 9.64 10.11
N VAL A 113 -21.54 8.60 9.36
CA VAL A 113 -20.60 7.66 8.74
C VAL A 113 -19.69 8.36 7.73
N LEU A 114 -20.22 9.27 6.91
CA LEU A 114 -19.44 10.05 5.95
C LEU A 114 -18.41 10.93 6.67
N VAL A 115 -18.82 11.68 7.70
CA VAL A 115 -17.92 12.49 8.54
C VAL A 115 -16.84 11.62 9.17
N ARG A 116 -17.19 10.46 9.70
CA ARG A 116 -16.22 9.52 10.28
C ARG A 116 -15.22 9.01 9.24
N ARG A 117 -15.63 8.75 8.00
CA ARG A 117 -14.70 8.39 6.90
C ARG A 117 -13.78 9.56 6.55
N LEU A 118 -14.31 10.78 6.48
CA LEU A 118 -13.54 12.01 6.16
C LEU A 118 -12.47 12.33 7.20
N ARG A 119 -12.69 11.99 8.47
CA ARG A 119 -11.66 12.11 9.53
C ARG A 119 -10.45 11.21 9.29
N GLY A 120 -10.64 10.07 8.64
CA GLY A 120 -9.57 9.10 8.38
C GLY A 120 -8.88 9.29 7.03
N LYS A 121 -9.62 9.72 6.01
CA LYS A 121 -9.08 9.97 4.67
C LYS A 121 -9.91 11.00 3.92
N GLN A 122 -9.26 11.77 3.06
CA GLN A 122 -9.95 12.65 2.11
C GLN A 122 -10.70 11.79 1.08
N LEU A 123 -11.97 12.13 0.83
CA LEU A 123 -12.85 11.46 -0.14
C LEU A 123 -13.08 12.37 -1.33
N SER A 124 -13.32 11.78 -2.51
CA SER A 124 -13.90 12.54 -3.62
C SER A 124 -15.41 12.72 -3.45
N SER A 125 -15.99 13.67 -4.17
CA SER A 125 -17.44 13.86 -4.22
C SER A 125 -18.18 12.61 -4.69
N ARG A 126 -17.59 11.87 -5.65
CA ARG A 126 -18.12 10.56 -6.08
C ARG A 126 -18.07 9.52 -4.96
N GLU A 127 -16.93 9.40 -4.28
CA GLU A 127 -16.77 8.44 -3.18
C GLU A 127 -17.73 8.77 -2.02
N ALA A 128 -17.96 10.05 -1.73
CA ALA A 128 -18.97 10.48 -0.76
C ALA A 128 -20.39 10.08 -1.20
N GLY A 129 -20.75 10.28 -2.47
CA GLY A 129 -22.02 9.82 -3.03
C GLY A 129 -22.18 8.29 -2.99
N ASP A 130 -21.09 7.54 -3.18
CA ASP A 130 -21.07 6.08 -3.05
C ASP A 130 -21.30 5.64 -1.59
N VAL A 131 -20.71 6.33 -0.61
CA VAL A 131 -20.97 6.10 0.83
C VAL A 131 -22.46 6.28 1.13
N LEU A 132 -23.06 7.38 0.69
CA LEU A 132 -24.47 7.65 0.95
C LEU A 132 -25.37 6.64 0.23
N ARG A 133 -24.97 6.17 -0.97
CA ARG A 133 -25.69 5.11 -1.69
C ARG A 133 -25.69 3.80 -0.92
N GLU A 134 -24.55 3.43 -0.31
CA GLU A 134 -24.44 2.23 0.54
C GLU A 134 -25.43 2.25 1.71
N HIS A 135 -25.86 3.43 2.17
CA HIS A 135 -26.83 3.63 3.25
C HIS A 135 -28.28 3.83 2.75
N GLY A 136 -28.53 3.58 1.45
CA GLY A 136 -29.87 3.64 0.88
C GLY A 136 -30.41 5.04 0.58
N ILE A 137 -29.57 6.08 0.64
CA ILE A 137 -30.01 7.45 0.37
C ILE A 137 -30.34 7.63 -1.13
N PRO A 138 -31.54 8.14 -1.49
CA PRO A 138 -31.92 8.46 -2.87
C PRO A 138 -30.97 9.45 -3.57
N SER A 139 -30.86 9.41 -4.90
CA SER A 139 -29.91 10.26 -5.66
C SER A 139 -30.06 11.75 -5.38
N ALA A 140 -31.28 12.29 -5.42
CA ALA A 140 -31.51 13.72 -5.20
C ALA A 140 -30.97 14.19 -3.84
N GLN A 141 -31.24 13.42 -2.78
CA GLN A 141 -30.74 13.74 -1.44
C GLN A 141 -29.23 13.57 -1.32
N ARG A 142 -28.63 12.60 -2.02
CA ARG A 142 -27.16 12.44 -2.07
C ARG A 142 -26.49 13.66 -2.68
N ASP A 143 -27.02 14.14 -3.79
CA ASP A 143 -26.47 15.30 -4.50
C ASP A 143 -26.57 16.55 -3.61
N ASP A 144 -27.69 16.74 -2.91
CA ASP A 144 -27.87 17.85 -1.95
C ASP A 144 -26.87 17.79 -0.78
N ILE A 145 -26.66 16.60 -0.21
CA ILE A 145 -25.72 16.39 0.91
C ILE A 145 -24.28 16.62 0.43
N VAL A 146 -23.89 16.05 -0.72
CA VAL A 146 -22.54 16.24 -1.28
C VAL A 146 -22.29 17.72 -1.55
N ALA A 147 -23.25 18.42 -2.14
CA ALA A 147 -23.13 19.85 -2.41
C ALA A 147 -23.01 20.67 -1.11
N GLU A 148 -23.69 20.29 -0.02
CA GLU A 148 -23.50 20.94 1.29
C GLU A 148 -22.11 20.68 1.88
N PHE A 149 -21.59 19.46 1.71
CA PHE A 149 -20.25 19.12 2.16
C PHE A 149 -19.17 19.88 1.37
N GLU A 150 -19.36 20.07 0.07
CA GLU A 150 -18.50 20.92 -0.76
C GLU A 150 -18.58 22.39 -0.34
N ARG A 151 -19.80 22.95 -0.15
CA ARG A 151 -19.99 24.33 0.33
C ARG A 151 -19.31 24.61 1.66
N ARG A 152 -19.27 23.61 2.56
CA ARG A 152 -18.61 23.70 3.86
C ARG A 152 -17.10 23.41 3.81
N GLY A 153 -16.57 23.02 2.65
CA GLY A 153 -15.15 22.67 2.47
C GLY A 153 -14.75 21.32 3.07
N TYR A 154 -15.71 20.43 3.36
CA TYR A 154 -15.41 19.07 3.79
C TYR A 154 -15.01 18.17 2.62
N LEU A 155 -15.50 18.48 1.43
CA LEU A 155 -15.14 17.84 0.17
C LEU A 155 -14.54 18.89 -0.76
N ASP A 156 -13.46 18.51 -1.42
CA ASP A 156 -12.81 19.31 -2.45
C ASP A 156 -12.03 18.38 -3.37
N ASP A 157 -12.62 18.10 -4.54
CA ASP A 157 -12.01 17.24 -5.56
C ASP A 157 -10.73 17.85 -6.15
N ALA A 158 -10.61 19.18 -6.19
CA ALA A 158 -9.41 19.84 -6.70
C ALA A 158 -8.23 19.66 -5.74
N SER A 159 -8.43 19.97 -4.45
CA SER A 159 -7.44 19.71 -3.40
C SER A 159 -7.04 18.23 -3.35
N LEU A 160 -8.01 17.32 -3.50
CA LEU A 160 -7.73 15.89 -3.52
C LEU A 160 -6.92 15.47 -4.74
N ALA A 161 -7.21 16.05 -5.92
CA ALA A 161 -6.47 15.78 -7.14
C ALA A 161 -5.01 16.23 -7.03
N GLU A 162 -4.76 17.43 -6.51
CA GLU A 162 -3.41 17.96 -6.27
C GLU A 162 -2.61 17.07 -5.30
N LEU A 163 -3.24 16.64 -4.21
CA LEU A 163 -2.63 15.70 -3.26
C LEU A 163 -2.26 14.38 -3.93
N LEU A 164 -3.14 13.85 -4.78
CA LEU A 164 -2.90 12.60 -5.50
C LEU A 164 -1.77 12.74 -6.52
N VAL A 165 -1.72 13.85 -7.26
CA VAL A 165 -0.63 14.16 -8.20
C VAL A 165 0.69 14.22 -7.47
N THR A 166 0.81 15.07 -6.44
CA THR A 166 2.02 15.24 -5.63
C THR A 166 2.46 13.92 -4.99
N SER A 167 1.51 13.17 -4.40
CA SER A 167 1.81 11.86 -3.82
C SER A 167 2.26 10.83 -4.85
N GLY A 168 1.74 10.92 -6.07
CA GLY A 168 1.99 10.00 -7.17
C GLY A 168 3.34 10.27 -7.82
N SER A 169 3.68 11.52 -8.07
CA SER A 169 4.96 11.91 -8.68
C SER A 169 6.12 11.78 -7.67
N GLU A 170 6.03 12.42 -6.51
CA GLU A 170 7.17 12.59 -5.60
C GLU A 170 7.44 11.35 -4.73
N ARG A 171 6.43 10.94 -3.93
CA ARG A 171 6.57 9.75 -3.06
C ARG A 171 6.44 8.48 -3.88
N LYS A 172 5.41 8.51 -4.71
CA LYS A 172 4.99 7.49 -5.66
C LYS A 172 6.07 7.23 -6.68
N GLY A 173 6.75 8.19 -7.30
CA GLY A 173 7.57 7.96 -8.51
C GLY A 173 6.78 7.38 -9.68
N GLN A 174 5.48 7.69 -9.76
CA GLN A 174 4.55 7.27 -10.81
C GLN A 174 4.63 8.23 -11.99
N GLY A 175 4.46 7.70 -13.20
CA GLY A 175 4.30 8.53 -14.39
C GLY A 175 2.88 9.06 -14.55
N ARG A 176 2.71 10.06 -15.41
CA ARG A 176 1.45 10.77 -15.65
C ARG A 176 0.25 9.86 -15.91
N VAL A 177 0.43 8.74 -16.63
CA VAL A 177 -0.66 7.80 -16.96
C VAL A 177 -1.18 7.06 -15.72
N ALA A 178 -0.29 6.68 -14.80
CA ALA A 178 -0.72 5.99 -13.57
C ALA A 178 -1.43 6.95 -12.61
N ILE A 179 -0.99 8.20 -12.56
CA ILE A 179 -1.63 9.24 -11.77
C ILE A 179 -3.03 9.53 -12.35
N SER A 180 -3.13 9.75 -13.66
CA SER A 180 -4.41 9.94 -14.36
C SER A 180 -5.38 8.79 -14.09
N ARG A 181 -4.94 7.54 -14.21
CA ARG A 181 -5.75 6.37 -13.87
C ARG A 181 -6.21 6.38 -12.41
N THR A 182 -5.36 6.81 -11.48
CA THR A 182 -5.71 6.92 -10.06
C THR A 182 -6.81 7.96 -9.84
N LEU A 183 -6.69 9.13 -10.46
CA LEU A 183 -7.70 10.19 -10.40
C LEU A 183 -9.06 9.69 -10.93
N SER A 184 -9.07 9.05 -12.10
CA SER A 184 -10.30 8.48 -12.68
C SER A 184 -10.90 7.36 -11.83
N GLN A 185 -10.08 6.49 -11.24
CA GLN A 185 -10.54 5.42 -10.34
C GLN A 185 -11.20 5.95 -9.08
N ARG A 186 -10.72 7.08 -8.57
CA ARG A 186 -11.34 7.79 -7.44
C ARG A 186 -12.51 8.67 -7.85
N GLY A 187 -12.84 8.73 -9.14
CA GLY A 187 -14.00 9.46 -9.63
C GLY A 187 -13.83 10.96 -9.72
N ILE A 188 -12.59 11.46 -9.75
CA ILE A 188 -12.33 12.89 -9.94
C ILE A 188 -12.83 13.31 -11.33
N PRO A 189 -13.61 14.40 -11.45
CA PRO A 189 -14.04 14.97 -12.73
C PRO A 189 -12.86 15.20 -13.67
N ARG A 190 -13.09 14.99 -14.97
CA ARG A 190 -12.01 15.02 -15.97
C ARG A 190 -11.33 16.38 -16.02
N GLU A 191 -12.11 17.44 -15.92
CA GLU A 191 -11.68 18.83 -15.97
C GLU A 191 -10.73 19.14 -14.80
N ILE A 192 -11.07 18.66 -13.60
CA ILE A 192 -10.24 18.80 -12.40
C ILE A 192 -8.97 17.95 -12.52
N ALA A 193 -9.10 16.71 -13.02
CA ALA A 193 -7.95 15.84 -13.22
C ALA A 193 -6.95 16.40 -14.24
N ASP A 194 -7.45 16.94 -15.36
CA ASP A 194 -6.65 17.55 -16.41
C ASP A 194 -5.96 18.83 -15.90
N ALA A 195 -6.66 19.64 -15.10
CA ALA A 195 -6.08 20.82 -14.44
C ALA A 195 -4.99 20.45 -13.42
N ALA A 196 -5.25 19.48 -12.53
CA ALA A 196 -4.25 19.04 -11.55
C ALA A 196 -3.01 18.44 -12.23
N LEU A 197 -3.21 17.69 -13.33
CA LEU A 197 -2.11 17.15 -14.11
C LEU A 197 -1.36 18.22 -14.90
N SER A 198 -1.98 19.32 -15.34
CA SER A 198 -1.27 20.36 -16.11
C SER A 198 -0.21 21.11 -15.29
N VAL A 199 -0.38 21.14 -13.96
CA VAL A 199 0.59 21.70 -13.00
C VAL A 199 1.81 20.78 -12.83
N LEU A 200 1.67 19.48 -13.09
CA LEU A 200 2.80 18.55 -13.01
C LEU A 200 3.85 18.90 -14.06
N GLU A 201 5.08 19.18 -13.58
CA GLU A 201 6.23 19.44 -14.44
C GLU A 201 6.50 18.28 -15.42
N ASP A 202 7.02 18.59 -16.61
CA ASP A 202 7.33 17.59 -17.65
C ASP A 202 8.70 16.90 -17.39
N ASP A 203 8.97 16.55 -16.14
CA ASP A 203 10.16 15.83 -15.69
C ASP A 203 9.94 14.30 -15.66
N ASP A 204 8.85 13.82 -16.28
CA ASP A 204 8.53 12.38 -16.43
C ASP A 204 9.72 11.60 -17.02
N ALA A 205 10.47 12.21 -17.93
CA ALA A 205 11.67 11.63 -18.53
C ALA A 205 12.82 11.44 -17.55
N GLU A 206 13.06 12.43 -16.68
CA GLU A 206 14.12 12.39 -15.68
C GLU A 206 13.80 11.36 -14.60
N ARG A 207 12.58 11.38 -14.07
CA ARG A 207 12.09 10.41 -13.08
C ARG A 207 12.11 8.98 -13.63
N ALA A 208 11.71 8.79 -14.88
CA ALA A 208 11.81 7.49 -15.55
C ALA A 208 13.25 7.01 -15.68
N LEU A 209 14.18 7.91 -16.02
CA LEU A 209 15.60 7.59 -16.17
C LEU A 209 16.26 7.25 -14.82
N GLU A 210 15.96 8.01 -13.77
CA GLU A 210 16.44 7.71 -12.42
C GLU A 210 15.96 6.33 -11.96
N TYR A 211 14.66 6.05 -12.13
CA TYR A 211 14.12 4.73 -11.86
C TYR A 211 14.82 3.64 -12.68
N ALA A 212 15.03 3.88 -13.98
CA ALA A 212 15.72 2.96 -14.88
C ALA A 212 17.16 2.66 -14.42
N ARG A 213 17.93 3.68 -14.04
CA ARG A 213 19.28 3.55 -13.49
C ARG A 213 19.29 2.67 -12.24
N SER A 214 18.35 2.91 -11.32
CA SER A 214 18.24 2.14 -10.07
C SER A 214 18.00 0.64 -10.30
N LYS A 215 17.35 0.26 -11.40
CA LYS A 215 17.01 -1.14 -11.73
C LYS A 215 18.01 -1.80 -12.68
N MET A 216 18.79 -1.01 -13.42
CA MET A 216 19.66 -1.55 -14.47
C MET A 216 20.76 -2.46 -13.93
N SER A 217 21.29 -2.17 -12.73
CA SER A 217 22.31 -3.00 -12.06
C SER A 217 21.89 -4.47 -11.96
N GLY A 218 20.63 -4.72 -11.59
CA GLY A 218 20.05 -6.07 -11.47
C GLY A 218 19.72 -6.74 -12.80
N LEU A 219 19.81 -6.02 -13.93
CA LEU A 219 19.50 -6.53 -15.26
C LEU A 219 20.74 -6.76 -16.13
N ARG A 220 21.94 -6.36 -15.68
CA ARG A 220 23.22 -6.52 -16.41
C ARG A 220 23.56 -7.95 -16.85
N ARG A 221 22.99 -8.97 -16.17
CA ARG A 221 23.22 -10.38 -16.51
C ARG A 221 22.48 -10.85 -17.77
N TYR A 222 21.55 -10.05 -18.28
CA TYR A 222 20.77 -10.35 -19.47
C TYR A 222 21.36 -9.66 -20.70
N ASP A 223 21.01 -10.17 -21.88
CA ASP A 223 21.25 -9.46 -23.14
C ASP A 223 20.50 -8.13 -23.17
N GLU A 224 20.95 -7.21 -24.03
CA GLU A 224 20.40 -5.86 -24.15
C GLU A 224 18.89 -5.86 -24.39
N ASP A 225 18.42 -6.65 -25.36
CA ASP A 225 17.01 -6.70 -25.73
C ASP A 225 16.15 -7.19 -24.57
N THR A 226 16.60 -8.21 -23.84
CA THR A 226 15.90 -8.73 -22.67
C THR A 226 15.91 -7.76 -21.50
N ALA A 227 17.04 -7.09 -21.24
CA ALA A 227 17.13 -6.07 -20.19
C ALA A 227 16.20 -4.90 -20.48
N ILE A 228 16.24 -4.34 -21.70
CA ILE A 228 15.39 -3.24 -22.14
C ILE A 228 13.92 -3.63 -22.05
N ARG A 229 13.51 -4.77 -22.60
CA ARG A 229 12.10 -5.23 -22.60
C ARG A 229 11.53 -5.33 -21.19
N ARG A 230 12.31 -5.90 -20.26
CA ARG A 230 11.90 -6.03 -18.84
C ARG A 230 11.76 -4.67 -18.18
N LEU A 231 12.71 -3.77 -18.41
CA LEU A 231 12.71 -2.45 -17.80
C LEU A 231 11.60 -1.55 -18.36
N VAL A 232 11.35 -1.60 -19.66
CA VAL A 232 10.18 -0.96 -20.29
C VAL A 232 8.90 -1.46 -19.64
N GLY A 233 8.74 -2.78 -19.47
CA GLY A 233 7.57 -3.34 -18.79
C GLY A 233 7.40 -2.85 -17.35
N GLN A 234 8.50 -2.66 -16.61
CA GLN A 234 8.47 -2.08 -15.27
C GLN A 234 8.03 -0.61 -15.28
N LEU A 235 8.60 0.19 -16.19
CA LEU A 235 8.26 1.61 -16.37
C LEU A 235 6.82 1.81 -16.85
N SER A 236 6.31 0.95 -17.74
CA SER A 236 4.92 1.02 -18.21
C SER A 236 3.93 0.73 -17.09
N ARG A 237 4.18 -0.28 -16.23
CA ARG A 237 3.33 -0.52 -15.03
C ARG A 237 3.37 0.63 -14.04
N ARG A 238 4.42 1.45 -14.09
CA ARG A 238 4.57 2.67 -13.31
C ARG A 238 3.77 3.85 -13.85
N GLY A 239 3.30 3.77 -15.10
CA GLY A 239 2.57 4.84 -15.76
C GLY A 239 3.42 5.78 -16.62
N TYR A 240 4.66 5.43 -16.94
CA TYR A 240 5.45 6.20 -17.90
C TYR A 240 5.02 5.87 -19.33
N GLY A 241 4.91 6.89 -20.18
CA GLY A 241 4.58 6.74 -21.59
C GLY A 241 5.57 5.84 -22.34
N GLY A 242 5.11 5.13 -23.37
CA GLY A 242 5.93 4.12 -24.07
C GLY A 242 7.24 4.66 -24.63
N SER A 243 7.22 5.86 -25.22
CA SER A 243 8.41 6.54 -25.73
C SER A 243 9.39 6.90 -24.61
N VAL A 244 8.90 7.48 -23.51
CA VAL A 244 9.69 7.84 -22.33
C VAL A 244 10.31 6.59 -21.70
N ALA A 245 9.52 5.54 -21.51
CA ALA A 245 9.97 4.28 -20.92
C ALA A 245 11.09 3.63 -21.75
N LEU A 246 10.94 3.58 -23.07
CA LEU A 246 11.95 3.01 -23.97
C LEU A 246 13.24 3.85 -23.97
N THR A 247 13.12 5.17 -24.07
CA THR A 247 14.27 6.08 -24.05
C THR A 247 15.03 6.00 -22.73
N ALA A 248 14.33 6.00 -21.60
CA ALA A 248 14.93 5.84 -20.28
C ALA A 248 15.67 4.51 -20.15
N ALA A 249 15.04 3.39 -20.56
CA ALA A 249 15.66 2.07 -20.49
C ALA A 249 16.93 1.96 -21.34
N ARG A 250 16.90 2.44 -22.60
CA ARG A 250 18.06 2.46 -23.49
C ARG A 250 19.17 3.37 -22.98
N THR A 251 18.82 4.50 -22.37
CA THR A 251 19.80 5.43 -21.81
C THR A 251 20.51 4.83 -20.61
N ALA A 252 19.76 4.26 -19.67
CA ALA A 252 20.33 3.57 -18.52
C ALA A 252 21.24 2.40 -18.96
N TRP A 253 20.88 1.65 -20.01
CA TRP A 253 21.71 0.55 -20.52
C TRP A 253 23.06 1.07 -21.07
N ARG A 254 23.02 2.12 -21.91
CA ARG A 254 24.24 2.74 -22.46
C ARG A 254 25.17 3.29 -21.37
N GLU A 255 24.62 3.91 -20.34
CA GLU A 255 25.39 4.38 -19.18
C GLU A 255 26.07 3.22 -18.45
N THR A 256 25.37 2.10 -18.29
CA THR A 256 25.94 0.93 -17.64
C THR A 256 27.09 0.30 -18.42
N GLN A 257 27.07 0.34 -19.75
CA GLN A 257 28.16 -0.16 -20.58
C GLN A 257 29.39 0.77 -20.52
N ARG A 258 29.18 2.10 -20.53
CA ARG A 258 30.26 3.09 -20.40
C ARG A 258 30.98 3.01 -19.05
N GLY A 259 30.24 2.82 -17.96
CA GLY A 259 30.82 2.66 -16.62
C GLY A 259 31.54 1.32 -16.39
N SER A 260 31.32 0.31 -17.25
CA SER A 260 32.02 -0.99 -17.20
C SER A 260 33.34 -0.98 -17.97
N GLY A 261 33.57 0.04 -18.82
CA GLY A 261 34.72 0.12 -19.73
C GLY A 261 35.91 0.92 -19.22
N THR A 262 35.79 1.66 -18.11
CA THR A 262 36.93 2.35 -17.45
C THR A 262 37.74 1.38 -16.58
N GLY A 263 38.22 0.30 -17.20
CA GLY A 263 39.27 -0.54 -16.66
C GLY A 263 40.63 0.08 -16.94
N ARG A 264 41.16 0.83 -15.97
CA ARG A 264 42.60 1.01 -15.68
C ARG A 264 43.52 1.05 -16.93
N VAL A 265 43.61 2.21 -17.59
CA VAL A 265 44.76 2.48 -18.48
C VAL A 265 45.99 2.53 -17.58
N ARG A 266 46.77 1.45 -17.57
CA ARG A 266 48.03 1.38 -16.84
C ARG A 266 49.06 2.08 -17.71
N PHE A 267 49.41 3.32 -17.37
CA PHE A 267 50.55 3.99 -17.97
C PHE A 267 51.80 3.24 -17.49
N GLU A 268 52.46 2.49 -18.39
CA GLU A 268 53.84 2.05 -18.18
C GLU A 268 54.75 3.23 -18.48
N GLU A 269 55.39 3.74 -17.43
CA GLU A 269 56.41 4.79 -17.51
C GLU A 269 57.72 4.16 -18.03
N SER A 270 58.30 4.78 -19.06
CA SER A 270 59.47 4.30 -19.82
C SER A 270 60.79 4.55 -19.11
#